data_AF-A0A8T1XFM7-F1
#
_entry.id   AF-A0A8T1XFM7-F1
#
_cell.length_a   1.000
_cell.length_b   1.000
_cell.length_c   1.000
_cell.angle_alpha   90.00
_cell.angle_beta   90.00
_cell.angle_gamma   90.00
#
_symmetry.space_group_name_H-M   'P 1'
#
loop_
_entity.id
_entity.type
_entity.pdbx_description
1 polymer ?
#
loop_
_entity_poly.entity_id
_entity_poly.type
_entity_poly.pdbx_seq_one_letter_code
_entity_poly.pdbx_strand_id
1 'polypeptide(L)'
;MYDLEQGMEPISPLTNLSWAARSKVFWNILDSDDCNDSSIKIYVLSDMTTYDELKTFLEFIYSGSLPDTIPLEHFRTLYVGAKEYEIPYLQEVCRNHLIASMNSSDAFDVLELAEIHSDRILKDAISEFITTNMKDTLFSTKFMSFVERNPALAVTTIRAYVNKIDDDRRRTHNTSGEDP
;
A
#
# COMPACT_ATOMS: atom_id res chain seq x y z
N MET A 1 -32.96 -12.44 -21.15
CA MET A 1 -32.29 -11.27 -21.72
C MET A 1 -32.40 -10.21 -20.63
N TYR A 2 -31.35 -10.04 -19.83
CA TYR A 2 -31.34 -9.09 -18.73
C TYR A 2 -30.87 -7.74 -19.30
N ASP A 3 -31.74 -6.74 -19.23
CA ASP A 3 -31.45 -5.37 -19.64
C ASP A 3 -30.47 -4.72 -18.67
N LEU A 4 -29.39 -4.18 -19.24
CA LEU A 4 -28.25 -3.50 -18.59
C LEU A 4 -28.52 -1.99 -18.35
N GLU A 5 -29.78 -1.61 -18.07
CA GLU A 5 -30.17 -0.22 -17.81
C GLU A 5 -30.64 0.01 -16.36
N GLN A 6 -29.93 -0.52 -15.36
CA GLN A 6 -29.97 0.11 -14.03
C GLN A 6 -28.86 1.15 -13.95
N GLY A 7 -29.16 2.28 -14.58
CA GLY A 7 -28.36 3.50 -14.55
C GLY A 7 -28.16 3.97 -13.12
N MET A 8 -26.88 4.11 -12.78
CA MET A 8 -26.37 4.79 -11.60
C MET A 8 -27.09 6.13 -11.41
N GLU A 9 -27.73 6.35 -10.25
CA GLU A 9 -28.37 7.65 -9.95
C GLU A 9 -27.39 8.81 -10.10
N PRO A 10 -27.85 10.00 -10.53
CA PRO A 10 -26.98 11.16 -10.70
C PRO A 10 -26.31 11.51 -9.37
N ILE A 11 -24.97 11.43 -9.35
CA ILE A 11 -24.13 11.76 -8.21
C ILE A 11 -24.42 13.21 -7.79
N SER A 12 -24.96 13.39 -6.59
CA SER A 12 -25.42 14.70 -6.10
C SER A 12 -24.28 15.74 -6.01
N PRO A 13 -24.58 17.05 -6.01
CA PRO A 13 -23.57 18.09 -5.83
C PRO A 13 -22.80 17.98 -4.50
N LEU A 14 -23.48 17.49 -3.45
CA LEU A 14 -22.88 17.30 -2.12
C LEU A 14 -21.82 16.18 -2.14
N THR A 15 -22.11 15.09 -2.85
CA THR A 15 -21.18 13.97 -3.00
C THR A 15 -19.97 14.37 -3.85
N ASN A 16 -20.17 15.13 -4.93
CA ASN A 16 -19.07 15.69 -5.74
C ASN A 16 -18.16 16.61 -4.92
N LEU A 17 -18.73 17.48 -4.08
CA LEU A 17 -17.95 18.38 -3.23
C LEU A 17 -17.12 17.60 -2.19
N SER A 18 -17.67 16.53 -1.61
CA SER A 18 -16.94 15.70 -0.65
C SER A 18 -15.75 14.95 -1.28
N TRP A 19 -15.91 14.47 -2.52
CA TRP A 19 -14.87 13.78 -3.27
C TRP A 19 -13.75 14.74 -3.65
N ALA A 20 -14.12 15.89 -4.21
CA ALA A 20 -13.20 16.97 -4.56
C ALA A 20 -12.43 17.52 -3.35
N ALA A 21 -13.08 17.64 -2.19
CA ALA A 21 -12.44 18.15 -0.99
C ALA A 21 -11.35 17.22 -0.42
N ARG A 22 -11.43 15.91 -0.72
CA ARG A 22 -10.56 14.89 -0.12
C ARG A 22 -9.53 14.31 -1.09
N SER A 23 -9.68 14.59 -2.38
CA SER A 23 -8.75 14.17 -3.42
C SER A 23 -8.67 15.23 -4.51
N LYS A 24 -7.46 15.71 -4.73
CA LYS A 24 -7.16 16.64 -5.82
C LYS A 24 -7.38 16.00 -7.19
N VAL A 25 -7.18 14.68 -7.29
CA VAL A 25 -7.44 13.88 -8.48
C VAL A 25 -8.93 13.84 -8.78
N PHE A 26 -9.79 13.59 -7.78
CA PHE A 26 -11.25 13.69 -7.97
C PHE A 26 -11.69 15.11 -8.35
N TRP A 27 -11.10 16.16 -7.76
CA TRP A 27 -11.40 17.54 -8.17
C TRP A 27 -11.05 17.78 -9.65
N ASN A 28 -9.85 17.39 -10.09
CA ASN A 28 -9.44 17.52 -11.50
C ASN A 28 -10.37 16.74 -12.45
N ILE A 29 -10.82 15.55 -12.06
CA ILE A 29 -11.76 14.74 -12.85
C ILE A 29 -13.12 15.46 -12.96
N LEU A 30 -13.61 16.03 -11.86
CA LEU A 30 -14.91 16.72 -11.80
C LEU A 30 -14.91 18.11 -12.45
N ASP A 31 -13.78 18.81 -12.45
CA ASP A 31 -13.60 20.16 -13.00
C ASP A 31 -13.28 20.15 -14.51
N SER A 32 -12.99 18.97 -15.08
CA SER A 32 -12.71 18.83 -16.51
C SER A 32 -14.00 18.86 -17.36
N ASP A 33 -14.01 19.69 -18.41
CA ASP A 33 -15.14 19.82 -19.36
C ASP A 33 -15.43 18.54 -20.17
N ASP A 34 -14.53 17.54 -20.14
CA ASP A 34 -14.69 16.21 -20.78
C ASP A 34 -15.47 15.21 -19.90
N CYS A 35 -15.98 15.64 -18.74
CA CYS A 35 -16.71 14.84 -17.76
C CYS A 35 -18.17 14.52 -18.18
N ASN A 36 -18.40 14.18 -19.45
CA ASN A 36 -19.65 13.56 -19.89
C ASN A 36 -19.54 12.04 -20.00
N ASP A 37 -18.34 11.48 -19.91
CA ASP A 37 -18.17 10.04 -20.02
C ASP A 37 -18.03 9.38 -18.64
N SER A 38 -19.15 8.82 -18.18
CA SER A 38 -19.21 7.89 -17.03
C SER A 38 -18.19 6.75 -17.13
N SER A 39 -17.67 6.45 -18.33
CA SER A 39 -16.63 5.44 -18.55
C SER A 39 -15.28 5.81 -17.92
N ILE A 40 -14.89 7.10 -17.92
CA ILE A 40 -13.60 7.56 -17.35
C ILE A 40 -13.65 7.44 -15.81
N LYS A 41 -14.77 7.78 -15.18
CA LYS A 41 -14.95 7.68 -13.71
C LYS A 41 -14.87 6.24 -13.19
N ILE A 42 -15.29 5.26 -13.99
CA ILE A 42 -15.29 3.85 -13.62
C ILE A 42 -13.90 3.23 -13.86
N TYR A 43 -13.19 3.64 -14.90
CA TYR A 43 -11.88 3.08 -15.24
C TYR A 43 -10.82 3.38 -14.17
N VAL A 44 -10.85 4.55 -13.54
CA VAL A 44 -9.90 4.96 -12.49
C VAL A 44 -10.12 4.17 -11.18
N LEU A 45 -11.29 3.54 -10.98
CA LEU A 45 -11.58 2.71 -9.80
C LEU A 45 -11.26 1.22 -10.02
N SER A 46 -10.78 0.84 -11.21
CA SER A 46 -10.65 -0.55 -11.65
C SER A 46 -9.62 -1.39 -10.88
N ASP A 47 -8.67 -0.78 -10.16
CA ASP A 47 -7.71 -1.50 -9.34
C ASP A 47 -8.32 -2.02 -8.03
N MET A 48 -9.52 -1.55 -7.66
CA MET A 48 -10.31 -2.13 -6.56
C MET A 48 -11.10 -3.33 -7.07
N THR A 49 -10.54 -4.51 -6.86
CA THR A 49 -11.03 -5.76 -7.45
C THR A 49 -12.38 -6.24 -6.92
N THR A 50 -12.78 -5.79 -5.71
CA THR A 50 -14.04 -6.22 -5.09
C THR A 50 -14.96 -5.05 -4.76
N TYR A 51 -16.27 -5.33 -4.77
CA TYR A 51 -17.30 -4.38 -4.34
C TYR A 51 -17.08 -3.89 -2.91
N ASP A 52 -16.62 -4.77 -2.01
CA ASP A 52 -16.43 -4.44 -0.60
C ASP A 52 -15.23 -3.51 -0.38
N GLU A 53 -14.14 -3.67 -1.14
CA GLU A 53 -13.01 -2.73 -1.15
C GLU A 53 -13.44 -1.34 -1.61
N LEU A 54 -14.15 -1.29 -2.75
CA LEU A 54 -14.66 -0.03 -3.31
C LEU A 54 -15.63 0.65 -2.36
N LYS A 55 -16.54 -0.12 -1.74
CA LYS A 55 -17.49 0.40 -0.76
C LYS A 55 -16.76 0.98 0.45
N THR A 56 -15.76 0.29 0.98
CA THR A 56 -14.96 0.75 2.12
C THR A 56 -14.22 2.05 1.78
N PHE A 57 -13.64 2.13 0.58
CA PHE A 57 -12.99 3.34 0.10
C PHE A 57 -13.99 4.51 0.02
N LEU A 58 -15.13 4.31 -0.63
CA LEU A 58 -16.16 5.35 -0.74
C LEU A 58 -16.72 5.77 0.62
N GLU A 59 -16.95 4.82 1.53
CA GLU A 59 -17.37 5.12 2.91
C GLU A 59 -16.35 6.02 3.62
N PHE A 60 -15.05 5.77 3.43
CA PHE A 60 -14.02 6.68 3.92
C PHE A 60 -14.10 8.05 3.24
N ILE A 61 -14.27 8.12 1.92
CA ILE A 61 -14.42 9.39 1.20
C ILE A 61 -15.64 10.18 1.67
N TYR A 62 -16.71 9.54 2.13
CA TYR A 62 -17.89 10.23 2.66
C TYR A 62 -17.76 10.58 4.14
N SER A 63 -17.39 9.61 4.99
CA SER A 63 -17.41 9.76 6.45
C SER A 63 -16.12 10.38 6.99
N GLY A 64 -14.97 10.09 6.37
CA GLY A 64 -13.64 10.50 6.81
C GLY A 64 -13.03 9.51 7.80
N SER A 65 -13.73 8.41 8.05
CA SER A 65 -13.34 7.34 8.95
C SER A 65 -13.41 6.00 8.22
N LEU A 66 -12.49 5.11 8.57
CA LEU A 66 -12.56 3.72 8.17
C LEU A 66 -13.46 2.95 9.14
N PRO A 67 -14.23 1.94 8.68
CA PRO A 67 -14.91 1.00 9.56
C PRO A 67 -13.96 0.35 10.59
N ASP A 68 -14.49 0.02 11.76
CA ASP A 68 -13.70 -0.60 12.85
C ASP A 68 -13.12 -1.97 12.47
N THR A 69 -13.77 -2.67 11.54
CA THR A 69 -13.36 -4.01 11.09
C THR A 69 -13.22 -4.02 9.58
N ILE A 70 -11.96 -3.97 9.12
CA ILE A 70 -11.61 -4.09 7.70
C ILE A 70 -10.73 -5.32 7.54
N PRO A 71 -11.00 -6.20 6.55
CA PRO A 71 -10.12 -7.32 6.22
C PRO A 71 -8.70 -6.85 5.87
N LEU A 72 -7.70 -7.64 6.26
CA LEU A 72 -6.30 -7.31 6.02
C LEU A 72 -5.98 -7.15 4.54
N GLU A 73 -6.62 -7.96 3.68
CA GLU A 73 -6.48 -7.85 2.23
C GLU A 73 -6.88 -6.46 1.71
N HIS A 74 -7.94 -5.85 2.26
CA HIS A 74 -8.46 -4.57 1.78
C HIS A 74 -7.49 -3.42 2.07
N PHE A 75 -6.65 -3.52 3.10
CA PHE A 75 -5.69 -2.46 3.42
C PHE A 75 -4.65 -2.25 2.31
N ARG A 76 -4.30 -3.30 1.55
CA ARG A 76 -3.41 -3.15 0.39
C ARG A 76 -4.10 -2.36 -0.72
N THR A 77 -5.32 -2.76 -1.07
CA THR A 77 -6.12 -2.10 -2.11
C THR A 77 -6.44 -0.65 -1.75
N LEU A 78 -6.81 -0.40 -0.50
CA LEU A 78 -7.05 0.94 0.03
C LEU A 78 -5.77 1.79 0.03
N TYR A 79 -4.61 1.21 0.32
CA TYR A 79 -3.33 1.92 0.24
C TYR A 79 -3.00 2.34 -1.20
N VAL A 80 -3.19 1.44 -2.17
CA VAL A 80 -3.01 1.73 -3.61
C VAL A 80 -3.94 2.86 -4.03
N GLY A 81 -5.24 2.74 -3.73
CA GLY A 81 -6.21 3.78 -4.03
C GLY A 81 -5.89 5.10 -3.35
N ALA A 82 -5.51 5.09 -2.07
CA ALA A 82 -5.12 6.31 -1.37
C ALA A 82 -3.93 7.01 -2.02
N LYS A 83 -2.99 6.25 -2.59
CA LYS A 83 -1.85 6.80 -3.31
C LYS A 83 -2.26 7.37 -4.66
N GLU A 84 -3.06 6.62 -5.43
CA GLU A 84 -3.52 7.01 -6.76
C GLU A 84 -4.42 8.24 -6.74
N TYR A 85 -5.33 8.30 -5.76
CA TYR A 85 -6.23 9.43 -5.55
C TYR A 85 -5.62 10.56 -4.70
N GLU A 86 -4.33 10.48 -4.36
CA GLU A 86 -3.62 11.48 -3.55
C GLU A 86 -4.38 11.85 -2.27
N ILE A 87 -4.65 10.87 -1.41
CA ILE A 87 -5.35 11.02 -0.13
C ILE A 87 -4.37 10.69 1.01
N PRO A 88 -3.52 11.65 1.43
CA PRO A 88 -2.38 11.37 2.31
C PRO A 88 -2.79 10.75 3.65
N TYR A 89 -3.91 11.22 4.22
CA TYR A 89 -4.40 10.72 5.51
C TYR A 89 -4.81 9.24 5.42
N LEU A 90 -5.52 8.83 4.37
CA LEU A 90 -5.86 7.41 4.18
C LEU A 90 -4.60 6.58 3.95
N GLN A 91 -3.67 7.09 3.14
CA GLN A 91 -2.41 6.41 2.87
C GLN A 91 -1.62 6.16 4.15
N GLU A 92 -1.57 7.16 5.06
CA GLU A 92 -0.92 7.05 6.36
C GLU A 92 -1.59 6.01 7.26
N VAL A 93 -2.93 6.01 7.34
CA VAL A 93 -3.68 5.02 8.12
C VAL A 93 -3.42 3.60 7.60
N CYS A 94 -3.53 3.40 6.28
CA CYS A 94 -3.28 2.09 5.68
C CYS A 94 -1.83 1.64 5.85
N ARG A 95 -0.86 2.55 5.71
CA ARG A 95 0.56 2.28 5.99
C ARG A 95 0.77 1.79 7.42
N ASN A 96 0.27 2.51 8.41
CA ASN A 96 0.46 2.16 9.81
C ASN A 96 -0.13 0.77 10.10
N HIS A 97 -1.27 0.46 9.49
CA HIS A 97 -1.86 -0.86 9.60
C HIS A 97 -1.00 -1.94 8.93
N LEU A 98 -0.54 -1.73 7.70
CA LEU A 98 0.34 -2.67 6.98
C LEU A 98 1.64 -2.96 7.73
N ILE A 99 2.20 -1.94 8.41
CA ILE A 99 3.38 -2.11 9.26
C ILE A 99 3.05 -2.94 10.50
N ALA A 100 1.93 -2.64 11.17
CA ALA A 100 1.52 -3.33 12.40
C ALA A 100 1.09 -4.79 12.17
N SER A 101 0.49 -5.10 11.03
CA SER A 101 0.00 -6.43 10.68
C SER A 101 0.99 -7.27 9.87
N MET A 102 2.23 -6.79 9.74
CA MET A 102 3.23 -7.42 8.89
C MET A 102 3.63 -8.80 9.41
N ASN A 103 3.75 -9.75 8.49
CA ASN A 103 4.15 -11.12 8.78
C ASN A 103 5.14 -11.61 7.71
N SER A 104 5.84 -12.71 7.99
CA SER A 104 6.82 -13.29 7.06
C SER A 104 6.22 -13.84 5.76
N SER A 105 4.91 -14.09 5.72
CA SER A 105 4.21 -14.48 4.49
C SER A 105 4.18 -13.34 3.49
N ASP A 106 3.95 -12.14 3.99
CA ASP A 106 3.47 -11.02 3.20
C ASP A 106 4.55 -9.95 3.01
N ALA A 107 5.60 -9.99 3.81
CA ALA A 107 6.64 -8.97 3.84
C ALA A 107 7.25 -8.67 2.46
N PHE A 108 7.49 -9.68 1.63
CA PHE A 108 8.04 -9.47 0.29
C PHE A 108 7.06 -8.80 -0.68
N ASP A 109 5.78 -9.16 -0.61
CA ASP A 109 4.75 -8.53 -1.45
C ASP A 109 4.52 -7.07 -1.05
N VAL A 110 4.51 -6.78 0.26
CA VAL A 110 4.39 -5.40 0.74
C VAL A 110 5.67 -4.60 0.44
N LEU A 111 6.85 -5.24 0.43
CA LEU A 111 8.09 -4.59 0.02
C LEU A 111 8.03 -4.16 -1.45
N GLU A 112 7.55 -5.03 -2.33
CA GLU A 112 7.35 -4.70 -3.75
C GLU A 112 6.33 -3.57 -3.91
N LEU A 113 5.22 -3.62 -3.18
CA LEU A 113 4.22 -2.55 -3.16
C LEU A 113 4.84 -1.21 -2.75
N ALA A 114 5.67 -1.19 -1.70
CA ALA A 114 6.36 0.00 -1.25
C ALA A 114 7.33 0.55 -2.31
N GLU A 115 8.03 -0.32 -3.03
CA GLU A 115 8.92 0.07 -4.12
C GLU A 115 8.15 0.70 -5.29
N ILE A 116 7.06 0.06 -5.72
CA ILE A 116 6.21 0.53 -6.82
C ILE A 116 5.68 1.94 -6.53
N HIS A 117 5.19 2.16 -5.32
CA HIS A 117 4.63 3.47 -4.93
C HIS A 117 5.68 4.45 -4.40
N SER A 118 6.98 4.11 -4.49
CA SER A 118 8.11 4.91 -4.03
C SER A 118 7.97 5.41 -2.59
N ASP A 119 7.46 4.53 -1.74
CA ASP A 119 7.12 4.87 -0.38
C ASP A 119 8.23 4.49 0.60
N ARG A 120 9.01 5.51 0.98
CA ARG A 120 10.18 5.33 1.83
C ARG A 120 9.83 4.86 3.25
N ILE A 121 8.79 5.41 3.86
CA ILE A 121 8.44 5.07 5.25
C ILE A 121 8.03 3.59 5.32
N LEU A 122 7.20 3.15 4.38
CA LEU A 122 6.77 1.77 4.33
C LEU A 122 7.94 0.84 3.98
N LYS A 123 8.76 1.22 2.98
CA LYS A 123 9.94 0.46 2.55
C LYS A 123 10.96 0.28 3.68
N ASP A 124 11.27 1.33 4.43
CA ASP A 124 12.26 1.27 5.51
C ASP A 124 11.78 0.34 6.63
N ALA A 125 10.52 0.47 7.06
CA ALA A 125 9.92 -0.39 8.07
C ALA A 125 9.91 -1.87 7.67
N ILE A 126 9.53 -2.18 6.43
CA ILE A 126 9.52 -3.55 5.91
C ILE A 126 10.93 -4.10 5.76
N SER A 127 11.87 -3.28 5.29
CA SER A 127 13.27 -3.68 5.13
C SER A 127 13.89 -4.02 6.49
N GLU A 128 13.57 -3.27 7.54
CA GLU A 128 13.99 -3.59 8.90
C GLU A 128 13.39 -4.92 9.40
N PHE A 129 12.09 -5.13 9.16
CA PHE A 129 11.42 -6.38 9.51
C PHE A 129 12.04 -7.58 8.78
N ILE A 130 12.27 -7.47 7.46
CA ILE A 130 12.86 -8.53 6.66
C ILE A 130 14.30 -8.81 7.10
N THR A 131 15.14 -7.79 7.23
CA THR A 131 16.55 -8.00 7.63
C THR A 131 16.68 -8.64 9.01
N THR A 132 15.73 -8.42 9.91
CA THR A 132 15.70 -9.05 11.24
C THR A 132 15.28 -10.52 11.16
N ASN A 133 14.31 -10.86 10.31
CA ASN A 133 13.79 -12.22 10.13
C ASN A 133 14.44 -12.98 8.96
N MET A 134 15.49 -12.40 8.34
CA MET A 134 16.02 -12.84 7.05
C MET A 134 16.54 -14.28 7.08
N LYS A 135 17.09 -14.72 8.22
CA LYS A 135 17.60 -16.09 8.39
C LYS A 135 16.53 -17.15 8.15
N ASP A 136 15.31 -16.86 8.58
CA ASP A 136 14.19 -17.80 8.49
C ASP A 136 13.50 -17.70 7.13
N THR A 137 13.55 -16.54 6.48
CA THR A 137 12.86 -16.28 5.21
C THR A 137 13.71 -16.52 3.96
N LEU A 138 15.05 -16.45 4.06
CA LEU A 138 15.99 -16.62 2.93
C LEU A 138 15.84 -17.93 2.16
N PHE A 139 15.52 -19.02 2.84
CA PHE A 139 15.38 -20.35 2.24
C PHE A 139 13.92 -20.71 1.94
N SER A 140 13.00 -19.77 2.15
CA SER A 140 11.59 -20.00 1.89
C SER A 140 11.29 -19.97 0.38
N THR A 141 10.25 -20.69 -0.02
CA THR A 141 9.72 -20.62 -1.40
C THR A 141 9.27 -19.20 -1.76
N LYS A 142 8.80 -18.43 -0.78
CA LYS A 142 8.39 -17.03 -0.97
C LYS A 142 9.53 -16.12 -1.36
N PHE A 143 10.70 -16.32 -0.75
CA PHE A 143 11.90 -15.59 -1.15
C PHE A 143 12.31 -15.95 -2.58
N MET A 144 12.21 -17.21 -2.98
CA MET A 144 12.50 -17.61 -4.36
C MET A 144 11.52 -16.96 -5.36
N SER A 145 10.22 -16.98 -5.08
CA SER A 145 9.23 -16.30 -5.91
C SER A 145 9.42 -14.77 -5.94
N PHE A 146 9.93 -14.18 -4.87
CA PHE A 146 10.30 -12.77 -4.83
C PHE A 146 11.54 -12.47 -5.70
N VAL A 147 12.56 -13.33 -5.68
CA VAL A 147 13.74 -13.21 -6.55
C VAL A 147 13.36 -13.31 -8.02
N GLU A 148 12.43 -14.20 -8.37
CA GLU A 148 11.94 -14.35 -9.74
C GLU A 148 11.18 -13.11 -10.24
N ARG A 149 10.33 -12.53 -9.38
CA ARG A 149 9.55 -11.32 -9.72
C ARG A 149 10.41 -10.07 -9.79
N ASN A 150 11.31 -9.88 -8.82
CA ASN A 150 12.09 -8.66 -8.70
C ASN A 150 13.54 -8.94 -8.23
N PRO A 151 14.43 -9.37 -9.15
CA PRO A 151 15.79 -9.75 -8.79
C PRO A 151 16.63 -8.57 -8.28
N ALA A 152 16.39 -7.36 -8.80
CA ALA A 152 17.13 -6.16 -8.38
C ALA A 152 16.80 -5.77 -6.93
N LEU A 153 15.51 -5.82 -6.57
CA LEU A 153 15.07 -5.56 -5.20
C LEU A 153 15.57 -6.66 -4.26
N ALA A 154 15.53 -7.93 -4.68
CA ALA A 154 16.07 -9.04 -3.88
C ALA A 154 17.56 -8.90 -3.57
N VAL A 155 18.38 -8.55 -4.56
CA VAL A 155 19.82 -8.28 -4.36
C VAL A 155 20.02 -7.14 -3.37
N THR A 156 19.19 -6.10 -3.44
CA THR A 156 19.26 -4.95 -2.52
C THR A 156 18.91 -5.36 -1.09
N THR A 157 17.87 -6.17 -0.91
CA THR A 157 17.47 -6.72 0.39
C THR A 157 18.55 -7.61 0.99
N ILE A 158 19.17 -8.51 0.20
CA ILE A 158 20.29 -9.34 0.65
C ILE A 158 21.48 -8.46 1.07
N ARG A 159 21.83 -7.45 0.26
CA ARG A 159 22.93 -6.54 0.58
C ARG A 159 22.70 -5.79 1.88
N ALA A 160 21.48 -5.31 2.12
CA ALA A 160 21.10 -4.67 3.38
C ALA A 160 21.27 -5.62 4.58
N TYR A 161 20.87 -6.88 4.43
CA TYR A 161 21.05 -7.90 5.46
C TYR A 161 22.54 -8.19 5.75
N VAL A 162 23.37 -8.36 4.72
CA VAL A 162 24.82 -8.60 4.89
C VAL A 162 25.48 -7.42 5.61
N ASN A 163 25.19 -6.19 5.20
CA ASN A 163 25.71 -4.99 5.85
C ASN A 163 25.31 -4.93 7.33
N LYS A 164 24.04 -5.25 7.65
CA LYS A 164 23.55 -5.30 9.03
C LYS A 164 24.35 -6.29 9.89
N ILE A 165 24.64 -7.48 9.37
CA ILE A 165 25.46 -8.49 10.07
C ILE A 165 26.87 -7.96 10.31
N ASP A 166 27.50 -7.36 9.30
CA ASP A 166 28.86 -6.84 9.42
C ASP A 166 28.94 -5.71 10.46
N ASP A 167 27.93 -4.83 10.49
CA ASP A 167 27.84 -3.76 11.49
C ASP A 167 27.63 -4.30 12.91
N ASP A 168 26.78 -5.32 13.08
CA ASP A 168 26.57 -5.96 14.38
C ASP A 168 27.83 -6.69 14.88
N ARG A 169 28.62 -7.28 13.97
CA ARG A 169 29.93 -7.88 14.30
C ARG A 169 30.96 -6.83 14.70
N ARG A 170 30.98 -5.67 14.06
CA ARG A 170 31.89 -4.56 14.44
C ARG A 170 31.54 -4.01 15.83
N ARG A 171 30.25 -3.88 16.14
CA ARG A 171 29.78 -3.39 17.45
C ARG A 171 30.21 -4.30 18.60
N THR A 172 30.06 -5.62 18.42
CA THR A 172 30.45 -6.59 19.46
C THR A 172 31.95 -6.64 19.73
N HIS A 173 32.79 -6.33 18.73
CA HIS A 173 34.24 -6.28 18.90
C HIS A 173 34.73 -5.01 19.62
N ASN A 174 34.06 -3.87 19.43
CA ASN A 174 34.43 -2.62 20.09
C ASN A 174 34.04 -2.61 21.58
N THR A 175 32.98 -3.31 21.99
CA THR A 175 32.54 -3.38 23.39
C THR A 175 33.31 -4.37 24.25
N SER A 176 34.15 -5.23 23.65
CA SER A 176 34.96 -6.22 24.37
C SER A 176 36.42 -5.79 24.56
N GLY A 177 36.78 -4.59 24.11
CA GLY A 177 38.08 -3.94 24.34
C GLY A 177 38.09 -2.88 25.44
N GLU A 178 36.94 -2.62 26.08
CA GLU A 178 36.80 -1.71 27.23
C GLU A 178 36.49 -2.55 28.49
N ASP A 179 37.53 -3.07 29.15
CA ASP A 179 37.47 -3.39 30.58
C ASP A 179 38.63 -2.65 31.28
N PRO A 180 38.41 -2.11 32.50
CA PRO A 180 39.26 -1.11 33.17
C PRO A 180 40.60 -1.63 33.74
#